data_AF-C3Z5M8-F1
#
_entry.id   AF-C3Z5M8-F1
#
_cell.length_a   1.000
_cell.length_b   1.000
_cell.length_c   1.000
_cell.angle_alpha   90.00
_cell.angle_beta   90.00
_cell.angle_gamma   90.00
#
_symmetry.space_group_name_H-M   'P 1'
#
loop_
_entity.id
_entity.type
_entity.pdbx_description
1 polymer ?
#
loop_
_entity_poly.entity_id
_entity_poly.type
_entity_poly.pdbx_seq_one_letter_code
_entity_poly.pdbx_strand_id
1 'polypeptide(L)' 'LLLMALVGNSTVIFIVSLNKTMWTPTNFYIMNLAVADLLIALFCMWIHLVQSMIPNWIFGDFMCRFNN' A
#
# COMPACT_ATOMS: atom_id res chain seq x y z
N LEU A 1 -13.78 2.47 1.09
CA LEU A 1 -12.51 3.20 1.27
C LEU A 1 -11.33 2.44 0.68
N LEU A 2 -11.02 1.23 1.13
CA LEU A 2 -9.92 0.40 0.59
C LEU A 2 -9.94 0.23 -0.94
N LEU A 3 -11.07 -0.20 -1.50
CA LEU A 3 -11.21 -0.39 -2.94
C LEU A 3 -11.01 0.93 -3.71
N MET A 4 -11.49 2.04 -3.15
CA MET A 4 -11.28 3.38 -3.72
C MET A 4 -9.80 3.78 -3.67
N ALA A 5 -9.10 3.52 -2.57
CA ALA A 5 -7.66 3.76 -2.45
C ALA A 5 -6.85 2.87 -3.40
N LEU A 6 -7.18 1.58 -3.50
CA LEU A 6 -6.56 0.65 -4.45
C LEU A 6 -6.76 1.11 -5.89
N VAL A 7 -7.99 1.44 -6.29
CA VAL A 7 -8.31 1.88 -7.65
C VAL A 7 -7.67 3.25 -7.94
N GLY A 8 -7.72 4.19 -7.01
CA GLY A 8 -7.13 5.52 -7.18
C GLY A 8 -5.61 5.46 -7.36
N ASN A 9 -4.90 4.80 -6.44
CA ASN A 9 -3.43 4.71 -6.47
C ASN A 9 -2.93 3.85 -7.65
N SER A 10 -3.62 2.76 -7.98
CA SER A 10 -3.27 1.95 -9.17
C SER A 10 -3.45 2.74 -10.48
N THR A 11 -4.50 3.56 -10.58
CA THR A 11 -4.73 4.43 -11.73
C THR A 11 -3.62 5.46 -11.89
N VAL A 12 -3.15 6.06 -10.79
CA VAL A 12 -2.01 7.00 -10.80
C VAL A 12 -0.75 6.31 -11.31
N ILE A 13 -0.42 5.13 -10.80
CA ILE A 13 0.74 4.34 -11.26
C ILE A 13 0.60 4.00 -12.74
N PHE A 14 -0.60 3.60 -13.18
CA PHE A 14 -0.86 3.23 -14.57
C PHE A 14 -0.68 4.41 -15.52
N ILE A 15 -1.24 5.57 -15.20
CA ILE A 15 -1.16 6.79 -16.01
C ILE A 15 0.28 7.32 -16.11
N VAL A 16 1.05 7.28 -15.01
CA VAL A 16 2.48 7.67 -14.98
C VAL A 16 3.35 6.66 -15.73
N SER A 17 3.03 5.36 -15.65
CA SER A 17 3.77 4.30 -16.35
C SER A 17 3.56 4.32 -17.87
N LEU A 18 2.35 4.66 -18.32
CA LEU A 18 2.01 4.78 -19.75
C LEU A 18 2.65 6.01 -20.41
N ASN A 19 2.71 7.13 -19.69
CA ASN A 19 3.23 8.37 -20.26
C ASN A 19 4.71 8.56 -19.92
N LYS A 20 5.60 8.15 -20.83
CA LYS A 20 7.06 8.39 -20.67
C LYS A 20 7.43 9.87 -20.54
N THR A 21 6.66 10.78 -21.12
CA THR A 21 6.84 12.24 -20.97
C THR A 21 6.66 12.71 -19.52
N MET A 22 5.98 11.92 -18.69
CA MET A 22 5.72 12.21 -17.29
C MET A 22 6.82 11.70 -16.35
N TRP A 23 7.95 11.20 -16.86
CA TRP A 23 9.09 10.74 -16.05
C TRP A 23 9.95 11.91 -15.55
N THR A 24 9.31 12.83 -14.84
CA THR A 24 9.96 13.91 -14.10
C THR A 24 10.15 13.51 -12.64
N PRO A 25 11.15 14.07 -11.94
CA PRO A 25 11.41 13.74 -10.53
C PRO A 25 10.17 13.97 -9.63
N THR A 26 9.34 14.97 -9.94
CA THR A 26 8.09 15.24 -9.24
C THR A 26 7.08 14.09 -9.36
N ASN A 27 6.92 13.52 -10.55
CA ASN A 27 6.00 12.40 -10.78
C ASN A 27 6.52 11.08 -10.20
N PHE A 28 7.83 10.91 -10.08
CA PHE A 28 8.40 9.80 -9.31
C PHE A 28 7.99 9.84 -7.84
N TYR A 29 7.90 11.03 -7.25
CA TYR A 29 7.43 11.20 -5.88
C TYR A 29 5.96 10.78 -5.72
N ILE A 30 5.12 11.16 -6.70
CA ILE A 30 3.70 10.79 -6.74
C ILE A 30 3.53 9.27 -6.93
N MET A 31 4.33 8.67 -7.81
CA MET A 31 4.33 7.22 -8.02
C MET A 31 4.78 6.48 -6.76
N ASN A 32 5.83 6.95 -6.10
CA ASN A 32 6.31 6.37 -4.84
C ASN A 32 5.24 6.44 -3.74
N LEU A 33 4.53 7.56 -3.62
CA LEU A 33 3.41 7.71 -2.69
C LEU A 33 2.30 6.70 -3.00
N ALA A 34 1.90 6.57 -4.27
CA ALA A 34 0.87 5.62 -4.69
C ALA A 34 1.27 4.16 -4.44
N VAL A 35 2.55 3.81 -4.65
CA VAL A 35 3.10 2.48 -4.35
C VAL A 35 3.08 2.20 -2.85
N ALA A 36 3.48 3.18 -2.02
CA ALA A 36 3.43 3.06 -0.56
C ALA A 36 1.99 2.84 -0.06
N ASP A 37 1.02 3.56 -0.60
CA ASP A 37 -0.39 3.44 -0.23
C ASP A 37 -0.95 2.05 -0.59
N LEU A 38 -0.58 1.50 -1.76
CA LEU A 38 -0.94 0.12 -2.16
C LEU A 38 -0.27 -0.93 -1.26
N LEU A 39 1.00 -0.74 -0.93
CA LEU A 39 1.72 -1.61 0.00
C LEU A 39 1.06 -1.62 1.37
N ILE A 40 0.71 -0.46 1.92
CA ILE A 40 0.01 -0.35 3.20
C ILE A 40 -1.38 -0.98 3.09
N ALA A 41 -2.15 -0.66 2.05
CA ALA A 41 -3.49 -1.21 1.82
C ALA A 41 -3.48 -2.74 1.73
N LEU A 42 -2.45 -3.34 1.12
CA LEU A 42 -2.30 -4.79 1.02
C LEU A 42 -1.75 -5.39 2.33
N PHE A 43 -0.59 -4.95 2.80
CA PHE A 43 0.07 -5.55 3.97
C PHE A 43 -0.70 -5.31 5.26
N CYS A 44 -1.15 -4.08 5.53
CA CYS A 44 -1.82 -3.76 6.78
C CYS A 44 -3.16 -4.48 6.88
N MET A 45 -3.96 -4.51 5.81
CA MET A 45 -5.19 -5.30 5.80
C MET A 45 -4.93 -6.80 5.89
N TRP A 46 -3.99 -7.33 5.12
CA TRP A 46 -3.72 -8.77 5.12
C TRP A 46 -3.33 -9.25 6.52
N ILE A 47 -2.52 -8.48 7.22
CA ILE A 47 -2.11 -8.77 8.60
C ILE A 47 -3.29 -8.67 9.55
N HIS A 48 -4.13 -7.64 9.43
CA HIS A 48 -5.34 -7.51 10.25
C HIS A 48 -6.30 -8.69 10.04
N LEU A 49 -6.44 -9.15 8.80
CA LEU A 49 -7.31 -10.25 8.41
C LEU A 49 -6.77 -11.59 8.92
N VAL A 50 -5.46 -11.82 8.81
CA VAL A 50 -4.78 -12.99 9.39
C VAL A 50 -4.89 -13.00 10.91
N GLN A 51 -4.73 -11.85 11.58
CA GLN A 51 -4.89 -11.72 13.02
C GLN A 51 -6.34 -11.98 13.47
N SER A 52 -7.32 -11.60 12.65
CA SER A 52 -8.73 -11.92 12.91
C SER A 52 -9.08 -13.39 12.72
N MET A 53 -8.37 -14.09 11.82
CA MET A 53 -8.63 -15.51 11.49
C MET A 53 -7.86 -16.47 12.38
N ILE A 54 -6.71 -16.06 12.93
CA ILE A 54 -5.84 -16.88 13.78
C ILE A 54 -5.76 -16.25 15.17
N PRO A 55 -6.34 -16.86 16.23
CA PRO A 55 -6.31 -16.31 17.58
C PRO A 55 -4.91 -16.31 18.23
N ASN A 56 -3.92 -16.93 17.61
CA ASN A 56 -2.53 -17.00 18.07
C ASN A 56 -1.66 -16.04 17.27
N TRP A 57 -1.04 -15.08 17.96
CA TRP A 57 -0.17 -14.05 17.38
C TRP A 57 1.14 -14.66 16.85
N ILE A 58 1.19 -14.95 15.55
CA ILE A 58 2.36 -15.58 14.90
C ILE A 58 3.35 -14.55 14.32
N PHE A 59 2.96 -13.30 14.13
CA PHE A 59 3.78 -12.27 13.49
C PHE A 59 4.87 -11.64 14.40
N GLY A 60 5.00 -12.09 15.66
CA GLY A 60 6.01 -11.63 16.62
C GLY A 60 5.82 -10.17 17.10
N ASP A 61 6.64 -9.77 18.07
CA ASP A 61 6.66 -8.43 18.71
C ASP A 61 6.86 -7.25 17.73
N PHE A 62 7.43 -7.53 16.56
CA PHE A 62 7.81 -6.51 15.57
C PHE A 62 6.59 -5.79 14.97
N MET A 63 5.50 -6.52 14.69
CA MET A 63 4.24 -5.94 14.22
C MET A 63 3.44 -5.28 15.34
N CYS A 64 3.60 -5.74 16.58
CA CYS A 64 2.92 -5.16 17.75
C CYS A 64 3.42 -3.73 18.04
N ARG A 65 4.74 -3.51 17.96
CA ARG A 65 5.34 -2.17 18.10
C ARG A 65 5.12 -1.23 16.92
N PHE A 66 4.77 -1.74 15.75
CA PHE A 66 4.46 -0.90 14.60
C PHE A 66 3.01 -0.38 14.65
N ASN A 67 2.13 -1.11 15.35
CA ASN A 67 0.71 -0.79 15.47
C ASN A 67 0.33 -0.06 16.79
N ASN A 68 1.28 0.18 17.70
CA ASN A 68 1.09 0.95 18.95
C ASN A 68 2.13 2.04 19.08
#